data_AF-A0A2A7VQL6-F1
#
_entry.id   AF-A0A2A7VQL6-F1
#
_cell.length_a   1.000
_cell.length_b   1.000
_cell.length_c   1.000
_cell.angle_alpha   90.00
_cell.angle_beta   90.00
_cell.angle_gamma   90.00
#
_symmetry.space_group_name_H-M   'P 1'
#
loop_
_entity.id
_entity.type
_entity.pdbx_description
1 polymer ?
#
loop_
_entity_poly.entity_id
_entity_poly.type
_entity_poly.pdbx_seq_one_letter_code
_entity_poly.pdbx_strand_id
1 'polypeptide(L)'
;MFVNKRIYYDIKTGNVIQITGDYSDTGLYYKPSVDDDVLNYTNLRDRVRDTFDVIELERNQYADEFSKATSVRVDLKTKQLDFEFKPNDQEELEHQKTIEKRVTMLEGTVNDILMGGM
;
A
#
# COMPACT_ATOMS: atom_id res chain seq x y z
N MET A 1 8.00 16.67 6.35
CA MET A 1 8.36 15.82 5.20
C MET A 1 7.54 14.54 5.28
N PHE A 2 7.06 14.01 4.14
CA PHE A 2 6.27 12.77 4.12
C PHE A 2 7.15 11.57 3.77
N VAL A 3 6.98 10.48 4.51
CA VAL A 3 7.65 9.21 4.24
C VAL A 3 6.62 8.18 3.82
N ASN A 4 6.73 7.75 2.56
CA ASN A 4 5.86 6.73 1.97
C ASN A 4 5.92 5.43 2.78
N LYS A 5 4.81 4.69 2.77
CA LYS A 5 4.74 3.38 3.40
C LYS A 5 5.60 2.39 2.61
N ARG A 6 6.46 1.63 3.29
CA ARG A 6 7.23 0.54 2.68
C ARG A 6 6.86 -0.78 3.31
N ILE A 7 6.67 -1.79 2.47
CA ILE A 7 6.35 -3.15 2.88
C ILE A 7 7.56 -4.03 2.60
N TYR A 8 8.18 -4.51 3.66
CA TYR A 8 9.26 -5.48 3.59
C TYR A 8 8.68 -6.88 3.69
N TYR A 9 9.03 -7.76 2.74
CA TYR A 9 8.48 -9.10 2.66
C TYR A 9 9.56 -10.13 2.32
N ASP A 10 9.36 -11.36 2.76
CA ASP A 10 10.24 -12.48 2.47
C ASP A 10 10.04 -12.95 1.02
N ILE A 11 11.12 -13.01 0.24
CA ILE A 11 11.03 -13.32 -1.21
C ILE A 11 10.63 -14.77 -1.51
N LYS A 12 10.75 -15.67 -0.54
CA LYS A 12 10.43 -17.10 -0.71
C LYS A 12 9.00 -17.41 -0.32
N THR A 13 8.47 -16.70 0.67
CA THR A 13 7.16 -17.00 1.27
C THR A 13 6.11 -15.93 1.00
N GLY A 14 6.50 -14.72 0.62
CA GLY A 14 5.59 -13.59 0.46
C GLY A 14 5.10 -13.02 1.79
N ASN A 15 5.61 -13.51 2.93
CA ASN A 15 5.18 -13.03 4.23
C ASN A 15 5.75 -11.64 4.51
N VAL A 16 4.88 -10.74 4.98
CA VAL A 16 5.30 -9.41 5.41
C VAL A 16 6.11 -9.51 6.70
N ILE A 17 7.29 -8.91 6.69
CA ILE A 17 8.26 -8.89 7.79
C ILE A 17 8.12 -7.60 8.59
N GLN A 18 8.05 -6.47 7.89
CA GLN A 18 7.98 -5.16 8.49
C GLN A 18 7.20 -4.22 7.57
N ILE A 19 6.33 -3.43 8.16
CA ILE A 19 5.68 -2.30 7.49
C ILE A 19 6.27 -1.04 8.12
N THR A 20 6.79 -0.13 7.30
CA THR A 20 7.36 1.15 7.73
C THR A 20 6.60 2.30 7.08
N GLY A 21 6.73 3.50 7.63
CA GLY A 21 6.23 4.73 7.01
C GLY A 21 4.75 5.06 7.26
N ASP A 22 4.26 5.99 6.45
CA ASP A 22 2.97 6.70 6.57
C ASP A 22 2.92 7.70 7.74
N TYR A 23 4.00 8.46 7.89
CA TYR A 23 4.05 9.57 8.82
C TYR A 23 4.56 10.83 8.14
N SER A 24 3.99 11.95 8.57
CA SER A 24 4.42 13.30 8.17
C SER A 24 5.05 13.96 9.39
N ASP A 25 6.36 14.15 9.36
CA ASP A 25 7.10 14.78 10.44
C ASP A 25 7.82 16.04 9.94
N THR A 26 7.58 17.17 10.60
CA THR A 26 8.20 18.46 10.29
C THR A 26 9.63 18.57 10.83
N GLY A 27 10.05 17.66 11.73
CA GLY A 27 11.38 17.57 12.32
C GLY A 27 12.35 16.63 11.60
N LEU A 28 11.92 15.96 10.52
CA LEU A 28 12.81 15.11 9.72
C LEU A 28 13.84 15.94 8.93
N TYR A 29 15.12 15.71 9.20
CA TYR A 29 16.22 16.33 8.45
C TYR A 29 16.45 15.72 7.06
N TYR A 30 16.12 14.43 6.86
CA TYR A 30 16.22 13.72 5.58
C TYR A 30 15.23 12.55 5.50
N LYS A 31 14.93 12.06 4.28
CA LYS A 31 14.05 10.89 4.05
C LYS A 31 14.79 9.61 4.37
N PRO A 32 14.26 8.75 5.27
CA PRO A 32 14.86 7.44 5.54
C PRO A 32 15.01 6.64 4.25
N SER A 33 16.20 6.11 4.02
CA SER A 33 16.48 5.16 2.95
C SER A 33 16.07 3.74 3.35
N VAL A 34 16.13 2.81 2.39
CA VAL A 34 15.91 1.39 2.69
C VAL A 34 16.98 0.86 3.65
N ASP A 35 18.22 1.30 3.50
CA ASP A 35 19.31 0.90 4.39
C ASP A 35 19.11 1.44 5.81
N ASP A 36 18.59 2.67 5.95
CA ASP A 36 18.21 3.22 7.25
C ASP A 36 17.14 2.35 7.91
N ASP A 37 16.10 1.97 7.17
CA ASP A 37 15.06 1.08 7.71
C ASP A 37 15.66 -0.26 8.17
N VAL A 38 16.52 -0.88 7.34
CA VAL A 38 17.16 -2.17 7.68
C VAL A 38 18.00 -2.07 8.95
N LEU A 39 18.69 -0.95 9.17
CA LEU A 39 19.50 -0.72 10.37
C LEU A 39 18.66 -0.46 11.62
N ASN A 40 17.52 0.22 11.47
CA ASN A 40 16.67 0.65 12.59
C ASN A 40 15.68 -0.44 13.05
N TYR A 41 15.19 -1.29 12.14
CA TYR A 41 14.23 -2.34 12.48
C TYR A 41 14.94 -3.67 12.75
N THR A 42 14.90 -4.15 13.99
CA THR A 42 15.49 -5.46 14.39
C THR A 42 15.02 -6.62 13.51
N ASN A 43 13.74 -6.62 13.13
CA ASN A 43 13.15 -7.64 12.24
C ASN A 43 13.80 -7.73 10.86
N LEU A 44 14.37 -6.62 10.38
CA LEU A 44 15.09 -6.53 9.11
C LEU A 44 16.58 -6.76 9.32
N ARG A 45 17.16 -6.16 10.38
CA ARG A 45 18.59 -6.24 10.70
C ARG A 45 19.08 -7.66 10.94
N ASP A 46 18.25 -8.50 11.58
CA ASP A 46 18.61 -9.87 11.91
C ASP A 46 18.46 -10.83 10.71
N ARG A 47 18.04 -10.31 9.55
CA ARG A 47 17.86 -11.07 8.31
C ARG A 47 18.96 -10.77 7.29
N VAL A 48 19.18 -11.72 6.40
CA VAL A 48 20.08 -11.54 5.26
C VAL A 48 19.39 -10.68 4.19
N ARG A 49 20.06 -9.64 3.69
CA ARG A 49 19.47 -8.68 2.74
C ARG A 49 18.85 -9.33 1.50
N ASP A 50 19.45 -10.42 1.03
CA ASP A 50 18.99 -11.18 -0.14
C ASP A 50 17.78 -12.09 0.13
N THR A 51 17.29 -12.16 1.37
CA THR A 51 16.10 -12.98 1.72
C THR A 51 14.80 -12.20 1.74
N PHE A 52 14.86 -10.87 1.61
CA PHE A 52 13.69 -10.02 1.62
C PHE A 52 13.80 -8.91 0.58
N ASP A 53 12.65 -8.43 0.14
CA ASP A 53 12.53 -7.33 -0.81
C ASP A 53 11.54 -6.29 -0.26
N VAL A 54 11.45 -5.14 -0.92
CA VAL A 54 10.68 -3.99 -0.46
C VAL A 54 9.77 -3.47 -1.56
N ILE A 55 8.52 -3.15 -1.18
CA ILE A 55 7.56 -2.43 -2.03
C ILE A 55 7.32 -1.07 -1.38
N GLU A 56 7.65 0.01 -2.07
CA GLU A 56 7.27 1.38 -1.67
C GLU A 56 5.90 1.70 -2.27
N LEU A 57 4.93 2.00 -1.40
CA LEU A 57 3.57 2.35 -1.80
C LEU A 57 3.44 3.85 -2.06
N GLU A 58 2.52 4.20 -2.93
CA GLU A 58 2.10 5.59 -3.12
C GLU A 58 1.33 6.10 -1.90
N ARG A 59 1.21 7.43 -1.79
CA ARG A 59 0.51 8.07 -0.68
C ARG A 59 -0.95 7.64 -0.66
N ASN A 60 -1.42 7.20 0.51
CA ASN A 60 -2.77 6.66 0.73
C ASN A 60 -3.12 5.42 -0.11
N GLN A 61 -2.14 4.78 -0.76
CA GLN A 61 -2.40 3.55 -1.49
C GLN A 61 -2.77 2.43 -0.51
N TYR A 62 -3.90 1.77 -0.76
CA TYR A 62 -4.45 0.70 0.08
C TYR A 62 -4.83 1.12 1.51
N ALA A 63 -5.10 2.41 1.75
CA ALA A 63 -5.41 2.91 3.11
C ALA A 63 -6.64 2.21 3.73
N ASP A 64 -7.71 2.04 2.95
CA ASP A 64 -8.92 1.34 3.38
C ASP A 64 -8.68 -0.17 3.57
N GLU A 65 -7.92 -0.78 2.66
CA GLU A 65 -7.51 -2.18 2.78
C GLU A 65 -6.70 -2.43 4.06
N PHE A 66 -5.71 -1.61 4.38
CA PHE A 66 -4.92 -1.76 5.62
C PHE A 66 -5.75 -1.57 6.90
N SER A 67 -6.81 -0.76 6.85
CA SER A 67 -7.70 -0.52 7.98
C SER A 67 -8.64 -1.71 8.24
N LYS A 68 -9.08 -2.38 7.17
CA LYS A 68 -10.08 -3.45 7.21
C LYS A 68 -9.49 -4.87 7.13
N ALA A 69 -8.27 -5.03 6.62
CA ALA A 69 -7.64 -6.33 6.43
C ALA A 69 -7.26 -6.99 7.77
N THR A 70 -7.43 -8.30 7.82
CA THR A 70 -6.99 -9.16 8.94
C THR A 70 -5.55 -9.63 8.74
N SER A 71 -5.14 -9.86 7.49
CA SER A 71 -3.77 -10.22 7.15
C SER A 71 -3.37 -9.57 5.84
N VAL A 72 -2.08 -9.35 5.67
CA VAL A 72 -1.48 -8.84 4.43
C VAL A 72 -0.30 -9.72 4.05
N ARG A 73 -0.27 -10.14 2.79
CA ARG A 73 0.84 -10.89 2.18
C ARG A 73 1.21 -10.26 0.85
N VAL A 74 2.37 -10.63 0.33
CA VAL A 74 2.81 -10.26 -1.02
C VAL A 74 2.72 -11.49 -1.90
N ASP A 75 1.96 -11.40 -2.99
CA ASP A 75 1.97 -12.44 -4.02
C ASP A 75 3.27 -12.35 -4.81
N LEU A 76 4.07 -13.43 -4.77
CA LEU A 76 5.39 -13.49 -5.40
C LEU A 76 5.34 -13.46 -6.93
N LYS A 77 4.20 -13.81 -7.55
CA LYS A 77 4.02 -13.79 -9.01
C LYS A 77 3.68 -12.39 -9.51
N THR A 78 2.76 -11.72 -8.84
CA THR A 78 2.27 -10.39 -9.25
C THR A 78 3.06 -9.25 -8.62
N LYS A 79 3.79 -9.53 -7.54
CA LYS A 79 4.43 -8.54 -6.65
C LYS A 79 3.45 -7.51 -6.10
N GLN A 80 2.20 -7.91 -5.93
CA GLN A 80 1.14 -7.08 -5.35
C GLN A 80 0.79 -7.54 -3.94
N LEU A 81 0.20 -6.63 -3.16
CA LEU A 81 -0.31 -6.93 -1.85
C LEU A 81 -1.62 -7.69 -1.97
N ASP A 82 -1.67 -8.86 -1.34
CA ASP A 82 -2.86 -9.66 -1.16
C ASP A 82 -3.37 -9.46 0.27
N PHE A 83 -4.59 -8.95 0.38
CA PHE A 83 -5.21 -8.59 1.64
C PHE A 83 -6.31 -9.61 1.97
N GLU A 84 -6.17 -10.28 3.11
CA GLU A 84 -7.20 -11.17 3.63
C GLU A 84 -8.14 -10.36 4.53
N PHE A 85 -9.43 -10.34 4.17
CA PHE A 85 -10.49 -9.63 4.91
C PHE A 85 -11.39 -10.60 5.66
N LYS A 86 -12.09 -10.10 6.68
CA LYS A 86 -13.24 -10.82 7.23
C LYS A 86 -14.41 -10.74 6.22
N PRO A 87 -15.27 -11.77 6.15
CA PRO A 87 -16.34 -11.80 5.16
C PRO A 87 -17.23 -10.55 5.17
N ASN A 88 -17.49 -9.98 6.36
CA ASN A 88 -18.35 -8.80 6.50
C ASN A 88 -17.69 -7.48 6.02
N ASP A 89 -16.36 -7.39 6.08
CA ASP A 89 -15.60 -6.20 5.68
C ASP A 89 -15.30 -6.19 4.17
N GLN A 90 -15.23 -7.39 3.56
CA GLN A 90 -15.01 -7.56 2.13
C GLN A 90 -16.18 -7.01 1.30
N GLU A 91 -17.42 -7.34 1.67
CA GLU A 91 -18.62 -6.86 0.97
C GLU A 91 -18.72 -5.32 0.98
N GLU A 92 -18.36 -4.69 2.10
CA GLU A 92 -18.41 -3.22 2.23
C GLU A 92 -17.35 -2.54 1.33
N LEU A 93 -16.15 -3.10 1.26
CA LEU A 93 -15.07 -2.59 0.41
C LEU A 93 -15.39 -2.75 -1.09
N GLU A 94 -15.92 -3.90 -1.49
CA GLU A 94 -16.34 -4.15 -2.88
C GLU A 94 -17.46 -3.20 -3.30
N HIS A 95 -18.39 -2.92 -2.39
CA HIS A 95 -19.46 -1.94 -2.61
C HIS A 95 -18.91 -0.52 -2.74
N GLN A 96 -17.97 -0.09 -1.88
CA GLN A 96 -17.28 1.19 -1.98
C GLN A 96 -16.54 1.34 -3.32
N LYS A 97 -15.72 0.36 -3.70
CA LYS A 97 -15.01 0.35 -5.01
C LYS A 97 -15.97 0.43 -6.19
N THR A 98 -17.12 -0.23 -6.10
CA THR A 98 -18.16 -0.17 -7.13
C THR A 98 -18.76 1.22 -7.25
N ILE A 99 -19.05 1.88 -6.12
CA ILE A 99 -19.55 3.26 -6.11
C ILE A 99 -18.52 4.21 -6.69
N GLU A 100 -17.26 4.15 -6.23
CA GLU A 100 -16.18 5.00 -6.72
C GLU A 100 -16.00 4.87 -8.23
N LYS A 101 -15.96 3.65 -8.76
CA LYS A 101 -15.87 3.41 -10.20
C LYS A 101 -17.03 4.06 -10.97
N ARG A 102 -18.25 4.02 -10.44
CA ARG A 102 -19.41 4.66 -11.05
C ARG A 102 -19.31 6.18 -11.00
N VAL A 103 -18.83 6.75 -9.90
CA VAL A 103 -18.59 8.20 -9.75
C VAL A 103 -17.54 8.67 -10.76
N THR A 104 -16.38 8.00 -10.84
CA THR A 104 -15.33 8.35 -11.81
C THR A 104 -15.83 8.27 -13.25
N MET A 105 -16.65 7.26 -13.58
CA MET A 105 -17.24 7.15 -14.92
C MET A 105 -18.20 8.30 -15.21
N LEU A 106 -19.05 8.68 -14.25
CA LEU A 106 -19.96 9.82 -14.37
C LEU A 106 -19.19 11.14 -14.51
N GLU A 107 -18.18 11.38 -13.68
CA GLU A 107 -17.33 12.56 -13.77
C GLU A 107 -16.65 12.69 -15.14
N GLY A 108 -16.17 11.57 -15.70
CA GLY A 108 -15.65 11.51 -17.06
C GLY A 108 -16.71 11.91 -18.10
N THR A 109 -17.91 11.32 -18.03
CA THR A 109 -19.00 11.65 -18.97
C THR A 109 -19.45 13.10 -18.87
N VAL A 110 -19.50 13.66 -17.66
CA VAL A 110 -19.86 15.06 -17.42
C VAL A 110 -18.77 15.98 -17.99
N ASN A 111 -17.50 15.66 -17.76
CA ASN A 111 -16.38 16.43 -18.29
C ASN A 111 -16.35 16.42 -19.83
N ASP A 112 -16.63 15.28 -20.47
CA ASP A 112 -16.74 15.19 -21.94
C ASP A 112 -17.87 16.07 -22.49
N ILE A 113 -19.03 16.10 -21.83
CA ILE A 113 -20.16 16.97 -22.21
C ILE A 113 -19.79 18.46 -22.06
N LEU A 114 -19.05 18.82 -21.01
CA LEU A 114 -18.69 20.21 -20.70
C LEU A 114 -17.50 20.73 -21.53
N MET A 115 -16.54 19.87 -21.89
CA MET A 115 -15.29 20.24 -22.58
C MET A 115 -15.40 20.23 -24.10
N GLY A 116 -16.45 19.63 -24.67
CA GLY A 116 -16.60 19.59 -26.11
C GLY A 116 -17.60 18.54 -26.54
N GLY A 117 -18.88 18.87 -26.42
CA GLY A 117 -19.84 18.33 -27.37
C GLY A 117 -19.32 18.58 -28.79
N MET A 118 -18.80 17.53 -29.44
CA MET A 118 -18.97 17.38 -30.88
C MET A 118 -20.45 17.25 -31.18
#